data_AF-A0A844WWS8-F1
#
_entry.id   AF-A0A844WWS8-F1
#
_cell.length_a   1.000
_cell.length_b   1.000
_cell.length_c   1.000
_cell.angle_alpha   90.00
_cell.angle_beta   90.00
_cell.angle_gamma   90.00
#
_symmetry.space_group_name_H-M   'P 1'
#
loop_
_entity.id
_entity.type
_entity.pdbx_description
1 polymer ?
#
loop_
_entity_poly.entity_id
_entity_poly.type
_entity_poly.pdbx_seq_one_letter_code
_entity_poly.pdbx_strand_id
1 'polypeptide(L)'
;MKKIISFICISVLGFVLVGCSDNNIITYDFLTDKVTLSDNFDKNIQLPANQHPVVLLSEMVKHCNLNEEEYNKATAQMREEGEYTSSTCKNGVVYKFINMNKIREN
;
A
#
# COMPACT_ATOMS: atom_id res chain seq x y z
N MET A 1 -1.91 47.11 -36.46
CA MET A 1 -1.12 46.76 -35.26
C MET A 1 -1.88 45.69 -34.48
N LYS A 2 -1.16 44.63 -34.08
CA LYS A 2 -1.34 43.63 -32.99
C LYS A 2 -2.69 43.69 -32.21
N LYS A 3 -3.38 42.60 -31.89
CA LYS A 3 -2.89 41.44 -31.11
C LYS A 3 -3.79 40.21 -31.34
N ILE A 4 -3.14 39.06 -31.54
CA ILE A 4 -3.73 37.71 -31.44
C ILE A 4 -3.85 37.42 -29.94
N ILE A 5 -5.06 37.16 -29.44
CA ILE A 5 -5.26 36.67 -28.08
C ILE A 5 -5.45 35.16 -28.19
N SER A 6 -4.34 34.45 -28.00
CA SER A 6 -4.26 33.00 -27.91
C SER A 6 -5.00 32.54 -26.66
N PHE A 7 -6.03 31.72 -26.83
CA PHE A 7 -6.73 31.04 -25.73
C PHE A 7 -5.88 29.82 -25.34
N ILE A 8 -4.93 30.04 -24.43
CA ILE A 8 -4.14 28.97 -23.83
C ILE A 8 -5.09 28.23 -22.88
N CYS A 9 -5.62 27.11 -23.35
CA CYS A 9 -6.26 26.13 -22.49
C CYS A 9 -5.15 25.52 -21.63
N ILE A 10 -4.90 26.14 -20.47
CA ILE A 10 -4.00 25.61 -19.46
C ILE A 10 -4.64 24.30 -19.03
N SER A 11 -4.08 23.20 -19.56
CA SER A 11 -4.27 21.86 -19.05
C SER A 11 -3.89 21.91 -17.58
N VAL A 12 -4.90 22.09 -16.73
CA VAL A 12 -4.84 21.77 -15.32
C VAL A 12 -4.52 20.29 -15.32
N LEU A 13 -3.23 19.97 -15.20
CA LEU A 13 -2.81 18.65 -14.77
C LEU A 13 -3.60 18.40 -13.50
N GLY A 14 -4.64 17.59 -13.63
CA GLY A 14 -5.37 17.03 -12.52
C GLY A 14 -4.35 16.24 -11.74
N PHE A 15 -3.73 16.90 -10.76
CA PHE A 15 -3.26 16.23 -9.58
C PHE A 15 -4.50 15.54 -9.05
N VAL A 16 -4.64 14.26 -9.43
CA VAL A 16 -5.48 13.32 -8.73
C VAL A 16 -4.88 13.31 -7.33
N LEU A 17 -5.43 14.17 -6.48
CA LEU A 17 -5.51 13.94 -5.06
C LEU A 17 -6.17 12.57 -4.96
N VAL A 18 -5.34 11.52 -4.98
CA VAL A 18 -5.70 10.19 -4.54
C VAL A 18 -6.08 10.39 -3.08
N GLY A 19 -7.36 10.72 -2.88
CA GLY A 19 -7.96 10.65 -1.58
C GLY A 19 -7.62 9.28 -1.04
N CYS A 20 -7.10 9.25 0.18
CA CYS A 20 -6.95 8.04 0.96
C CYS A 20 -8.35 7.45 1.22
N SER A 21 -9.00 6.93 0.17
CA SER A 21 -10.12 6.03 0.31
C SER A 21 -9.51 4.72 0.76
N ASP A 22 -10.12 4.08 1.76
CA ASP A 22 -9.74 2.76 2.29
C ASP A 22 -10.01 1.63 1.27
N ASN A 23 -9.58 1.82 0.03
CA ASN A 23 -9.72 0.90 -1.08
C ASN A 23 -8.37 0.21 -1.29
N ASN A 24 -8.40 -1.03 -1.78
CA ASN A 24 -7.22 -1.82 -2.14
C ASN A 24 -6.28 -2.15 -0.97
N ILE A 25 -6.82 -2.35 0.23
CA ILE A 25 -6.04 -2.75 1.40
C ILE A 25 -5.92 -4.28 1.44
N ILE A 26 -4.68 -4.78 1.54
CA ILE A 26 -4.34 -6.17 1.83
C ILE A 26 -3.80 -6.21 3.25
N THR A 27 -4.49 -6.91 4.16
CA THR A 27 -4.07 -7.03 5.55
C THR A 27 -3.71 -8.49 5.85
N TYR A 28 -2.48 -8.73 6.26
CA TYR A 28 -2.05 -10.00 6.83
C TYR A 28 -2.02 -9.90 8.36
N ASP A 29 -2.77 -10.78 9.03
CA ASP A 29 -2.84 -10.87 10.49
C ASP A 29 -1.99 -12.06 10.98
N PHE A 30 -0.89 -11.77 11.67
CA PHE A 30 0.01 -12.78 12.24
C PHE A 30 -0.63 -13.60 13.36
N LEU A 31 -1.66 -13.06 14.04
CA LEU A 31 -2.34 -13.79 15.11
C LEU A 31 -3.24 -14.89 14.55
N THR A 32 -3.99 -14.56 13.49
CA THR A 32 -4.95 -15.49 12.90
C THR A 32 -4.41 -16.27 11.70
N ASP A 33 -3.20 -15.92 11.23
CA ASP A 33 -2.57 -16.43 10.01
C ASP A 33 -3.50 -16.29 8.79
N LYS A 34 -4.12 -15.11 8.65
CA LYS A 34 -5.12 -14.83 7.60
C LYS A 34 -4.82 -13.56 6.85
N VAL A 35 -5.16 -13.59 5.56
CA VAL A 35 -5.26 -12.40 4.71
C VAL A 35 -6.70 -11.94 4.64
N THR A 36 -6.90 -10.64 4.81
CA THR A 36 -8.17 -9.96 4.62
C THR A 36 -7.99 -8.82 3.62
N LEU A 37 -9.05 -8.54 2.86
CA LEU A 37 -9.08 -7.47 1.88
C LEU A 37 -10.08 -6.41 2.35
N SER A 38 -9.83 -5.14 2.04
CA SER A 38 -10.83 -4.07 2.24
C SER A 38 -12.12 -4.38 1.48
N ASP A 39 -13.27 -3.93 1.99
CA ASP A 39 -14.58 -4.15 1.35
C ASP A 39 -14.64 -3.63 -0.11
N ASN A 40 -13.91 -2.56 -0.41
CA ASN A 40 -13.81 -1.97 -1.75
C ASN A 40 -12.52 -2.38 -2.50
N PHE A 41 -12.05 -3.62 -2.31
CA PHE A 41 -10.88 -4.11 -3.01
C PHE A 41 -11.15 -4.27 -4.52
N ASP A 42 -10.32 -3.66 -5.36
CA ASP A 42 -10.42 -3.79 -6.81
C ASP A 42 -10.11 -5.23 -7.22
N LYS A 43 -11.13 -5.92 -7.74
CA LYS A 43 -11.05 -7.30 -8.24
C LYS A 43 -10.05 -7.51 -9.38
N ASN A 44 -9.58 -6.45 -10.03
CA ASN A 44 -8.58 -6.54 -11.09
C ASN A 44 -7.15 -6.64 -10.52
N ILE A 45 -6.95 -6.36 -9.23
CA ILE A 45 -5.67 -6.49 -8.56
C ILE A 45 -5.42 -7.97 -8.27
N GLN A 46 -4.44 -8.54 -8.95
CA GLN A 46 -4.06 -9.93 -8.75
C GLN A 46 -3.26 -10.07 -7.45
N LEU A 47 -3.72 -10.96 -6.58
CA LEU A 47 -2.97 -11.38 -5.40
C LEU A 47 -2.00 -12.51 -5.77
N PRO A 48 -0.86 -12.63 -5.08
CA PRO A 48 0.01 -13.78 -5.25
C PRO A 48 -0.72 -15.08 -4.90
N ALA A 49 -0.45 -16.14 -5.64
CA ALA A 49 -1.06 -17.45 -5.42
C ALA A 49 -0.77 -18.00 -4.01
N ASN A 50 0.39 -17.65 -3.45
CA ASN A 50 0.74 -17.93 -2.07
C ASN A 50 0.65 -16.64 -1.24
N GLN A 51 -0.19 -16.67 -0.21
CA GLN A 51 -0.47 -15.54 0.67
C GLN A 51 0.39 -15.56 1.96
N HIS A 52 1.44 -16.38 2.00
CA HIS A 52 2.42 -16.40 3.09
C HIS A 52 3.05 -15.00 3.28
N PRO A 53 3.32 -14.57 4.53
CA PRO A 53 3.74 -13.20 4.84
C PRO A 53 5.02 -12.78 4.10
N VAL A 54 5.98 -13.71 3.93
CA VAL A 54 7.22 -13.47 3.17
C VAL A 54 6.93 -13.15 1.70
N VAL A 55 5.92 -13.79 1.10
CA VAL A 55 5.54 -13.55 -0.31
C VAL A 55 4.87 -12.18 -0.42
N LEU A 56 3.92 -11.88 0.47
CA LEU A 56 3.24 -10.57 0.51
C LEU A 56 4.23 -9.43 0.74
N LEU A 57 5.23 -9.61 1.60
CA LEU A 57 6.29 -8.63 1.81
C LEU A 57 7.11 -8.43 0.53
N SER A 58 7.47 -9.51 -0.17
CA SER A 58 8.16 -9.40 -1.45
C SER A 58 7.34 -8.64 -2.50
N GLU A 59 6.04 -8.88 -2.57
CA GLU A 59 5.13 -8.16 -3.46
C GLU A 59 4.99 -6.68 -3.08
N MET A 60 4.88 -6.36 -1.79
CA MET A 60 4.91 -4.99 -1.29
C MET A 60 6.17 -4.27 -1.77
N VAL A 61 7.35 -4.87 -1.62
CA VAL A 61 8.62 -4.27 -2.04
C VAL A 61 8.65 -3.99 -3.54
N LYS A 62 8.25 -4.97 -4.36
CA LYS A 62 8.20 -4.84 -5.82
C LYS A 62 7.25 -3.73 -6.26
N HIS A 63 6.06 -3.67 -5.67
CA HIS A 63 5.00 -2.75 -6.12
C HIS A 63 5.08 -1.36 -5.50
N CYS A 64 5.65 -1.24 -4.29
CA CYS A 64 5.80 0.04 -3.60
C CYS A 64 7.11 0.74 -3.97
N ASN A 65 8.03 0.08 -4.68
CA ASN A 65 9.35 0.62 -5.04
C ASN A 65 10.08 1.17 -3.80
N LEU A 66 10.04 0.39 -2.71
CA LEU A 66 10.69 0.71 -1.45
C LEU A 66 12.20 0.74 -1.66
N ASN A 67 12.87 1.69 -1.04
CA ASN A 67 14.33 1.70 -1.00
C ASN A 67 14.87 0.63 -0.03
N GLU A 68 16.17 0.37 -0.05
CA GLU A 68 16.80 -0.67 0.78
C GLU A 68 16.59 -0.45 2.28
N GLU A 69 16.59 0.80 2.74
CA GLU A 69 16.32 1.16 4.14
C GLU A 69 14.87 0.85 4.54
N GLU A 70 13.90 1.23 3.71
CA GLU A 70 12.47 0.95 3.91
C GLU A 70 12.19 -0.56 3.89
N TYR A 71 12.85 -1.28 3.00
CA TYR A 71 12.80 -2.74 2.95
C TYR A 71 13.33 -3.37 4.23
N ASN A 72 14.53 -2.96 4.66
CA ASN A 72 15.16 -3.48 5.87
C ASN A 72 14.31 -3.15 7.09
N LYS A 73 13.73 -1.95 7.15
CA LYS A 73 12.81 -1.53 8.21
C LYS A 73 11.54 -2.37 8.24
N ALA A 74 10.87 -2.56 7.10
CA ALA A 74 9.65 -3.37 7.03
C ALA A 74 9.94 -4.84 7.39
N THR A 75 11.07 -5.38 6.93
CA THR A 75 11.51 -6.75 7.24
C THR A 75 11.88 -6.92 8.71
N ALA A 76 12.60 -5.95 9.28
CA ALA A 76 12.96 -5.94 10.69
C ALA A 76 11.70 -5.84 11.56
N GLN A 77 10.76 -4.93 11.25
CA GLN A 77 9.49 -4.81 11.96
C GLN A 77 8.64 -6.09 11.86
N MET A 78 8.68 -6.80 10.73
CA MET A 78 8.05 -8.12 10.61
C MET A 78 8.77 -9.20 11.43
N ARG A 79 10.11 -9.16 11.56
CA ARG A 79 10.90 -10.14 12.32
C ARG A 79 10.90 -9.89 13.83
N GLU A 80 10.99 -8.64 14.25
CA GLU A 80 11.06 -8.18 15.64
C GLU A 80 9.67 -8.02 16.26
N GLU A 81 8.75 -8.98 16.04
CA GLU A 81 7.48 -9.09 16.78
C GLU A 81 6.27 -8.26 16.24
N GLY A 82 6.25 -7.85 14.97
CA GLY A 82 5.01 -7.68 14.21
C GLY A 82 4.01 -6.60 14.69
N GLU A 83 4.39 -5.58 15.45
CA GLU A 83 3.46 -4.59 16.01
C GLU A 83 2.47 -4.03 14.99
N TYR A 84 2.99 -3.50 13.88
CA TYR A 84 2.23 -2.98 12.75
C TYR A 84 3.20 -2.48 11.67
N THR A 85 3.08 -2.95 10.43
CA THR A 85 3.77 -2.35 9.27
C THR A 85 2.75 -2.06 8.18
N SER A 86 2.75 -0.85 7.62
CA SER A 86 1.92 -0.50 6.48
C SER A 86 2.70 0.24 5.40
N SER A 87 2.40 -0.02 4.13
CA SER A 87 2.96 0.73 3.01
C SER A 87 1.94 0.87 1.89
N THR A 88 1.83 2.10 1.37
CA THR A 88 0.98 2.42 0.23
C THR A 88 1.84 2.46 -1.03
N CYS A 89 1.53 1.59 -1.98
CA CYS A 89 2.25 1.47 -3.24
C CYS A 89 1.78 2.51 -4.27
N LYS A 90 2.60 2.75 -5.30
CA LYS A 90 2.29 3.72 -6.38
C LYS A 90 1.02 3.36 -7.17
N ASN A 91 0.65 2.09 -7.20
CA ASN A 91 -0.60 1.60 -7.81
C ASN A 91 -1.82 1.76 -6.90
N GLY A 92 -1.67 2.37 -5.72
CA GLY A 92 -2.75 2.59 -4.76
C GLY A 92 -3.07 1.39 -3.87
N VAL A 93 -2.35 0.26 -3.98
CA VAL A 93 -2.49 -0.88 -3.05
C VAL A 93 -1.85 -0.53 -1.72
N VAL A 94 -2.54 -0.83 -0.63
CA VAL A 94 -2.00 -0.68 0.72
C VAL A 94 -1.76 -2.06 1.32
N TYR A 95 -0.51 -2.37 1.64
CA TYR A 95 -0.17 -3.56 2.40
C TYR A 95 -0.15 -3.21 3.88
N LYS A 96 -0.81 -4.03 4.71
CA LYS A 96 -0.81 -3.95 6.17
C LYS A 96 -0.42 -5.30 6.75
N PHE A 97 0.51 -5.30 7.69
CA PHE A 97 0.96 -6.47 8.44
C PHE A 97 0.73 -6.17 9.91
N ILE A 98 -0.13 -6.93 10.58
CA ILE A 98 -0.60 -6.63 11.94
C ILE A 98 -0.41 -7.83 12.87
N ASN A 99 0.01 -7.56 14.11
CA ASN A 99 0.01 -8.53 15.20
C ASN A 99 -0.90 -8.02 16.33
N MET A 100 -2.17 -8.41 16.28
CA MET A 100 -3.17 -7.90 17.23
C MET A 100 -2.95 -8.32 18.69
N ASN A 101 -2.04 -9.26 18.98
CA ASN A 101 -1.70 -9.58 20.37
C ASN A 101 -1.02 -8.42 21.10
N LYS A 102 -0.12 -7.68 20.43
CA LYS A 102 0.59 -6.55 21.06
C LYS A 102 -0.26 -5.30 21.21
N ILE A 103 -1.29 -5.12 20.38
CA ILE A 103 -2.20 -3.96 20.45
C ILE A 103 -3.12 -4.05 21.68
N ARG A 104 -3.35 -5.26 22.23
CA ARG A 104 -4.19 -5.49 23.42
C ARG A 104 -3.46 -5.35 24.75
N GLU A 105 -2.14 -5.26 24.75
CA GLU A 105 -1.32 -5.16 25.97
C GLU A 105 -0.99 -3.70 26.38
N ASN A 106 -1.46 -2.72 25.61
CA ASN A 106 -1.44 -1.28 25.96
C ASN A 106 -2.84 -0.75 26.27
#